data_AF-A0A067GQG6-F1
#
_entry.id   AF-A0A067GQG6-F1
#
_cell.length_a   1.000
_cell.length_b   1.000
_cell.length_c   1.000
_cell.angle_alpha   90.00
_cell.angle_beta   90.00
_cell.angle_gamma   90.00
#
_symmetry.space_group_name_H-M   'P 1'
#
loop_
_entity.id
_entity.type
_entity.pdbx_description
1 polymer ?
#
loop_
_entity_poly.entity_id
_entity_poly.type
_entity_poly.pdbx_seq_one_letter_code
_entity_poly.pdbx_strand_id
1 'polypeptide(L)'
;MLNFGRARTQQRQTRPTSFGGLDYADPKRKSNFAGKFILAAALTALCIFLLKQSPTFSSPSPFSQHEEGVTHVLVTGGAGYIGSHAALRLLKDSYRVTIVDNLSRGNIGAVKVLQELFPEPGRLQFIYADLGDAKAVNKFFSENAFDAVMHFAAVAYVGESTLDPLKYYHNITSNTLVVLESMARHGVDTLIYSSTCATYGEPEKMPITEETPQAPINPYGKAKKMAEDIILDFSKNSDMAVMILRLVVFFTLVAFVIKINPTDRRL
;
A
#
# COMPACT_ATOMS: atom_id res chain seq x y z
N MET A 1 68.63 25.01 17.53
CA MET A 1 69.36 25.61 18.67
C MET A 1 69.55 24.55 19.74
N LEU A 2 70.74 24.53 20.38
CA LEU A 2 71.09 24.01 21.74
C LEU A 2 70.12 22.96 22.36
N ASN A 3 70.41 21.65 22.51
CA ASN A 3 71.58 20.90 23.03
C ASN A 3 71.61 20.72 24.57
N PHE A 4 72.20 19.58 25.00
CA PHE A 4 72.49 19.08 26.36
C PHE A 4 71.34 18.38 27.11
N GLY A 5 71.59 17.31 27.89
CA GLY A 5 72.90 16.74 28.28
C GLY A 5 72.88 15.24 28.62
N ARG A 6 74.05 14.61 28.45
CA ARG A 6 74.35 13.20 28.79
C ARG A 6 74.45 12.99 30.31
N ALA A 7 74.21 11.76 30.75
CA ALA A 7 75.15 11.07 31.65
C ALA A 7 75.24 9.59 31.30
N ARG A 8 76.45 9.03 31.30
CA ARG A 8 76.75 7.64 30.93
C ARG A 8 77.71 7.10 31.99
N THR A 9 77.30 6.08 32.74
CA THR A 9 78.25 5.30 33.55
C THR A 9 77.84 3.83 33.56
N GLN A 10 78.80 2.96 33.34
CA GLN A 10 78.63 1.52 33.22
C GLN A 10 79.58 0.85 34.22
N GLN A 11 79.10 -0.03 35.10
CA GLN A 11 80.01 -0.85 35.90
C GLN A 11 79.44 -2.24 36.27
N ARG A 12 80.03 -3.24 35.60
CA ARG A 12 80.53 -4.54 36.09
C ARG A 12 79.63 -5.52 36.87
N GLN A 13 79.80 -6.78 36.48
CA GLN A 13 79.13 -8.00 36.96
C GLN A 13 79.35 -8.32 38.45
N THR A 14 78.34 -8.94 39.07
CA THR A 14 78.48 -10.03 40.06
C THR A 14 77.36 -11.07 39.93
N ARG A 15 77.74 -12.35 40.02
CA ARG A 15 76.94 -13.54 40.44
C ARG A 15 77.70 -14.10 41.67
N PRO A 16 77.13 -14.96 42.55
CA PRO A 16 76.08 -15.97 42.36
C PRO A 16 74.73 -15.50 42.96
N THR A 17 73.74 -16.27 43.48
CA THR A 17 73.63 -17.67 43.94
C THR A 17 72.25 -18.32 43.68
N SER A 18 72.20 -19.63 43.93
CA SER A 18 71.04 -20.52 44.00
C SER A 18 69.96 -20.11 45.03
N PHE A 19 68.68 -20.38 44.74
CA PHE A 19 67.80 -21.23 45.56
C PHE A 19 66.43 -21.51 44.88
N GLY A 20 65.88 -22.71 45.12
CA GLY A 20 64.43 -22.98 45.04
C GLY A 20 63.85 -23.27 43.66
N GLY A 21 63.62 -24.55 43.35
CA GLY A 21 62.78 -24.96 42.22
C GLY A 21 61.30 -24.91 42.58
N LEU A 22 60.46 -24.62 41.58
CA LEU A 22 59.02 -24.90 41.55
C LEU A 22 58.57 -24.83 40.08
N ASP A 23 58.64 -25.96 39.39
CA ASP A 23 58.17 -26.08 38.01
C ASP A 23 56.64 -25.92 37.95
N TYR A 24 56.18 -24.70 37.71
CA TYR A 24 54.80 -24.44 37.32
C TYR A 24 54.61 -24.91 35.87
N ALA A 25 54.10 -26.12 35.70
CA ALA A 25 53.65 -26.62 34.42
C ALA A 25 52.42 -25.82 33.94
N ASP A 26 52.64 -24.85 33.05
CA ASP A 26 51.58 -24.09 32.40
C ASP A 26 50.66 -25.05 31.61
N PRO A 27 49.37 -25.19 31.98
CA PRO A 27 48.48 -26.12 31.32
C PRO A 27 48.13 -25.59 29.93
N LYS A 28 48.89 -26.05 28.91
CA LYS A 28 48.66 -25.76 27.48
C LYS A 28 47.18 -25.78 27.15
N ARG A 29 46.59 -24.58 27.08
CA ARG A 29 45.17 -24.37 26.79
C ARG A 29 44.89 -24.80 25.35
N LYS A 30 44.59 -26.09 25.14
CA LYS A 30 44.21 -26.63 23.83
C LYS A 30 43.06 -25.78 23.31
N SER A 31 43.33 -25.04 22.24
CA SER A 31 42.31 -24.22 21.59
C SER A 31 41.31 -25.16 20.95
N ASN A 32 40.15 -25.33 21.59
CA ASN A 32 39.02 -26.12 21.08
C ASN A 32 38.32 -25.36 19.93
N PHE A 33 39.11 -24.88 18.96
CA PHE A 33 38.68 -24.09 17.81
C PHE A 33 37.67 -24.88 16.99
N ALA A 34 37.99 -26.14 16.65
CA ALA A 34 37.07 -27.06 15.98
C ALA A 34 35.73 -27.21 16.71
N GLY A 35 35.74 -27.34 18.04
CA GLY A 35 34.51 -27.42 18.85
C GLY A 35 33.67 -26.15 18.77
N LYS A 36 34.30 -24.97 18.71
CA LYS A 36 33.59 -23.69 18.48
C LYS A 36 32.99 -23.58 17.08
N PHE A 37 33.70 -24.06 16.04
CA PHE A 37 33.15 -24.09 14.68
C PHE A 37 31.99 -25.07 14.54
N ILE A 38 32.08 -26.25 15.13
CA ILE A 38 30.98 -27.24 15.15
C ILE A 38 29.77 -26.67 15.90
N LEU A 39 29.98 -26.05 17.07
CA LEU A 39 28.89 -25.42 17.83
C LEU A 39 28.26 -24.24 17.08
N ALA A 40 29.07 -23.40 16.43
CA ALA A 40 28.57 -22.30 15.60
C ALA A 40 27.76 -22.82 14.40
N ALA A 41 28.28 -23.80 13.66
CA ALA A 41 27.56 -24.42 12.55
C ALA A 41 26.26 -25.11 12.99
N ALA A 42 26.27 -25.81 14.12
CA ALA A 42 25.08 -26.42 14.71
C ALA A 42 24.05 -25.37 15.16
N LEU A 43 24.48 -24.27 15.79
CA LEU A 43 23.61 -23.14 16.14
C LEU A 43 23.05 -22.46 14.88
N THR A 44 23.84 -22.25 13.83
CA THR A 44 23.35 -21.67 12.57
C THR A 44 22.36 -22.58 11.88
N ALA A 45 22.64 -23.89 11.82
CA ALA A 45 21.71 -24.88 11.26
C ALA A 45 20.42 -24.98 12.09
N LEU A 46 20.51 -24.94 13.43
CA LEU A 46 19.36 -24.90 14.34
C LEU A 46 18.55 -23.60 14.15
N CYS A 47 19.20 -22.44 14.03
CA CYS A 47 18.52 -21.18 13.72
C CYS A 47 17.81 -21.24 12.36
N ILE A 48 18.45 -21.77 11.31
CA ILE A 48 17.82 -21.96 9.99
C ILE A 48 16.63 -22.93 10.09
N PHE A 49 16.74 -23.99 10.88
CA PHE A 49 15.67 -24.97 11.11
C PHE A 49 14.50 -24.36 11.88
N LEU A 50 14.75 -23.61 12.96
CA LEU A 50 13.74 -22.89 13.74
C LEU A 50 13.06 -21.78 12.91
N LEU A 51 13.81 -21.06 12.08
CA LEU A 51 13.26 -20.09 11.13
C LEU A 51 12.37 -20.76 10.07
N LYS A 52 12.73 -21.97 9.60
CA LYS A 52 11.91 -22.76 8.67
C LYS A 52 10.69 -23.44 9.32
N GLN A 53 10.74 -23.72 10.62
CA GLN A 53 9.62 -24.26 11.40
C GLN A 53 8.69 -23.17 11.96
N SER A 54 9.04 -21.90 11.80
CA SER A 54 8.18 -20.78 12.19
C SER A 54 6.97 -20.72 11.24
N PRO A 55 5.71 -20.78 11.75
CA PRO A 55 4.50 -20.83 10.89
C PRO A 55 4.31 -19.62 9.96
N THR A 56 5.06 -18.56 10.20
CA THR A 56 5.02 -17.26 9.53
C THR A 56 5.83 -17.17 8.23
N PHE A 57 6.66 -18.16 7.86
CA PHE A 57 7.59 -18.02 6.73
C PHE A 57 7.15 -18.68 5.40
N SER A 58 6.10 -19.50 5.40
CA SER A 58 5.72 -20.32 4.23
C SER A 58 4.23 -20.30 3.86
N SER A 59 3.39 -19.66 4.66
CA SER A 59 1.97 -19.47 4.32
C SER A 59 1.81 -18.22 3.43
N PRO A 60 1.20 -18.31 2.24
CA PRO A 60 0.83 -17.14 1.44
C PRO A 60 -0.06 -16.18 2.24
N SER A 61 -0.03 -14.89 1.90
CA SER A 61 -0.98 -13.93 2.47
C SER A 61 -2.40 -14.36 2.09
N PRO A 62 -3.40 -14.32 2.99
CA PRO A 62 -4.79 -14.61 2.62
C PRO A 62 -5.33 -13.63 1.56
N PHE A 63 -4.68 -12.47 1.38
CA PHE A 63 -5.02 -11.50 0.36
C PHE A 63 -4.35 -11.77 -1.01
N SER A 64 -3.35 -12.66 -1.09
CA SER A 64 -2.56 -12.92 -2.32
C SER A 64 -3.12 -14.03 -3.22
N GLN A 65 -4.28 -14.59 -2.90
CA GLN A 65 -4.93 -15.67 -3.66
C GLN A 65 -6.43 -15.44 -3.76
N HIS A 66 -7.03 -15.77 -4.90
CA HIS A 66 -8.49 -15.87 -5.02
C HIS A 66 -8.96 -17.10 -4.23
N GLU A 67 -10.06 -16.96 -3.50
CA GLU A 67 -10.64 -18.00 -2.65
C GLU A 67 -12.10 -18.21 -3.07
N GLU A 68 -12.50 -19.47 -3.23
CA GLU A 68 -13.82 -19.79 -3.76
C GLU A 68 -14.93 -19.27 -2.83
N GLY A 69 -15.87 -18.50 -3.39
CA GLY A 69 -16.94 -17.85 -2.63
C GLY A 69 -16.54 -16.58 -1.86
N VAL A 70 -15.28 -16.13 -1.91
CA VAL A 70 -14.82 -14.89 -1.27
C VAL A 70 -14.40 -13.87 -2.32
N THR A 71 -15.18 -12.80 -2.47
CA THR A 71 -14.83 -11.68 -3.34
C THR A 71 -13.97 -10.66 -2.58
N HIS A 72 -12.81 -10.33 -3.12
CA HIS A 72 -11.84 -9.39 -2.60
C HIS A 72 -11.89 -8.04 -3.34
N VAL A 73 -12.24 -6.99 -2.61
CA VAL A 73 -12.41 -5.64 -3.14
C VAL A 73 -11.31 -4.70 -2.65
N LEU A 74 -10.61 -4.07 -3.59
CA LEU A 74 -9.71 -2.95 -3.33
C LEU A 74 -10.54 -1.66 -3.16
N VAL A 75 -10.46 -1.01 -2.00
CA VAL A 75 -11.13 0.27 -1.71
C VAL A 75 -10.06 1.36 -1.57
N THR A 76 -9.79 2.09 -2.65
CA THR A 76 -8.88 3.24 -2.58
C THR A 76 -9.61 4.46 -1.99
N GLY A 77 -8.95 5.24 -1.15
CA GLY A 77 -9.58 6.33 -0.40
C GLY A 77 -10.47 5.82 0.75
N GLY A 78 -10.25 4.57 1.17
CA GLY A 78 -11.05 3.90 2.20
C GLY A 78 -10.87 4.43 3.63
N ALA A 79 -9.89 5.29 3.89
CA ALA A 79 -9.82 6.05 5.14
C ALA A 79 -10.59 7.38 5.07
N GLY A 80 -11.09 7.77 3.89
CA GLY A 80 -11.99 8.90 3.69
C GLY A 80 -13.45 8.61 4.07
N TYR A 81 -14.30 9.64 4.07
CA TYR A 81 -15.69 9.56 4.51
C TYR A 81 -16.52 8.50 3.74
N ILE A 82 -16.59 8.61 2.40
CA ILE A 82 -17.38 7.68 1.57
C ILE A 82 -16.73 6.29 1.54
N GLY A 83 -15.41 6.23 1.34
CA GLY A 83 -14.68 4.97 1.22
C GLY A 83 -14.75 4.10 2.48
N SER A 84 -14.68 4.70 3.68
CA SER A 84 -14.82 3.95 4.94
C SER A 84 -16.22 3.37 5.14
N HIS A 85 -17.27 4.07 4.70
CA HIS A 85 -18.65 3.57 4.74
C HIS A 85 -18.90 2.47 3.69
N ALA A 86 -18.28 2.59 2.51
CA ALA A 86 -18.28 1.52 1.51
C ALA A 86 -17.55 0.26 2.01
N ALA A 87 -16.36 0.42 2.61
CA ALA A 87 -15.61 -0.66 3.24
C ALA A 87 -16.41 -1.33 4.38
N LEU A 88 -17.05 -0.53 5.26
CA LEU A 88 -17.96 -1.04 6.29
C LEU A 88 -19.09 -1.90 5.70
N ARG A 89 -19.69 -1.45 4.60
CA ARG A 89 -20.79 -2.18 3.95
C ARG A 89 -20.31 -3.50 3.34
N LEU A 90 -19.18 -3.48 2.63
CA LEU A 90 -18.54 -4.68 2.08
C LEU A 90 -18.21 -5.70 3.18
N LEU A 91 -17.60 -5.26 4.28
CA LEU A 91 -17.26 -6.14 5.40
C LEU A 91 -18.52 -6.74 6.08
N LYS A 92 -19.62 -5.98 6.19
CA LYS A 92 -20.91 -6.52 6.67
C LYS A 92 -21.51 -7.55 5.73
N ASP A 93 -21.33 -7.38 4.42
CA ASP A 93 -21.82 -8.30 3.38
C ASP A 93 -20.81 -9.43 3.08
N SER A 94 -19.92 -9.73 4.03
CA SER A 94 -18.92 -10.83 4.00
C SER A 94 -17.82 -10.76 2.93
N TYR A 95 -17.64 -9.62 2.26
CA TYR A 95 -16.50 -9.42 1.36
C TYR A 95 -15.16 -9.34 2.12
N ARG A 96 -14.07 -9.68 1.41
CA ARG A 96 -12.69 -9.35 1.81
C ARG A 96 -12.37 -7.95 1.28
N VAL A 97 -11.72 -7.12 2.09
CA VAL A 97 -11.43 -5.72 1.74
C VAL A 97 -9.96 -5.36 1.96
N THR A 98 -9.36 -4.70 0.99
CA THR A 98 -8.08 -4.00 1.15
C THR A 98 -8.31 -2.50 0.99
N ILE A 99 -8.02 -1.73 2.03
CA ILE A 99 -8.04 -0.27 1.97
C ILE A 99 -6.67 0.26 1.55
N VAL A 100 -6.61 1.08 0.50
CA VAL A 100 -5.43 1.86 0.12
C VAL A 100 -5.70 3.34 0.35
N ASP A 101 -4.86 4.02 1.14
CA ASP A 101 -4.99 5.46 1.41
C ASP A 101 -3.63 6.08 1.77
N ASN A 102 -3.37 7.32 1.35
CA ASN A 102 -2.17 8.09 1.72
C ASN A 102 -2.40 9.00 2.94
N LEU A 103 -3.60 8.96 3.54
CA LEU A 103 -4.02 9.73 4.73
C LEU A 103 -3.90 11.27 4.56
N SER A 104 -3.78 11.77 3.34
CA SER A 104 -3.71 13.23 3.06
C SER A 104 -4.99 13.98 3.43
N ARG A 105 -6.13 13.30 3.31
CA ARG A 105 -7.46 13.75 3.76
C ARG A 105 -8.23 12.65 4.53
N GLY A 106 -7.74 11.41 4.51
CA GLY A 106 -8.34 10.26 5.21
C GLY A 106 -7.97 10.23 6.70
N ASN A 107 -8.77 9.53 7.51
CA ASN A 107 -8.54 9.37 8.95
C ASN A 107 -8.27 7.90 9.28
N ILE A 108 -7.05 7.59 9.75
CA ILE A 108 -6.66 6.23 10.17
C ILE A 108 -7.55 5.66 11.29
N GLY A 109 -8.20 6.52 12.08
CA GLY A 109 -9.19 6.10 13.08
C GLY A 109 -10.39 5.35 12.48
N ALA A 110 -10.82 5.71 11.27
CA ALA A 110 -11.89 4.98 10.57
C ALA A 110 -11.47 3.55 10.25
N VAL A 111 -10.22 3.38 9.77
CA VAL A 111 -9.64 2.04 9.48
C VAL A 111 -9.52 1.22 10.76
N LYS A 112 -9.04 1.81 11.87
CA LYS A 112 -8.93 1.13 13.17
C LYS A 112 -10.27 0.62 13.68
N VAL A 113 -11.32 1.44 13.62
CA VAL A 113 -12.68 1.02 13.99
C VAL A 113 -13.16 -0.15 13.13
N LEU A 114 -12.85 -0.18 11.83
CA LEU A 114 -13.17 -1.34 10.99
C LEU A 114 -12.38 -2.59 11.37
N GLN A 115 -11.10 -2.45 11.75
CA GLN A 115 -10.27 -3.57 12.22
C GLN A 115 -10.73 -4.11 13.58
N GLU A 116 -11.27 -3.26 14.45
CA GLU A 116 -11.88 -3.65 15.74
C GLU A 116 -13.24 -4.35 15.55
N LEU A 117 -14.02 -3.93 14.55
CA LEU A 117 -15.33 -4.52 14.22
C LEU A 117 -15.23 -5.84 13.43
N PHE A 118 -14.15 -6.03 12.66
CA PHE A 118 -13.90 -7.21 11.83
C PHE A 118 -12.47 -7.75 12.09
N PRO A 119 -12.23 -8.32 13.28
CA PRO A 119 -10.90 -8.73 13.72
C PRO A 119 -10.41 -10.03 13.08
N GLU A 120 -11.23 -10.72 12.27
CA GLU A 120 -10.86 -12.03 11.72
C GLU A 120 -9.75 -11.89 10.65
N PRO A 121 -8.68 -12.71 10.73
CA PRO A 121 -7.59 -12.67 9.76
C PRO A 121 -8.08 -12.83 8.31
N GLY A 122 -7.53 -12.02 7.41
CA GLY A 122 -7.92 -12.08 5.99
C GLY A 122 -9.25 -11.40 5.65
N ARG A 123 -9.91 -10.70 6.58
CA ARG A 123 -11.11 -9.87 6.27
C ARG A 123 -10.75 -8.47 5.80
N LEU A 124 -9.86 -7.78 6.52
CA LEU A 124 -9.48 -6.40 6.25
C LEU A 124 -7.95 -6.21 6.26
N GLN A 125 -7.41 -5.64 5.19
CA GLN A 125 -6.04 -5.12 5.12
C GLN A 125 -6.05 -3.60 4.96
N PHE A 126 -5.04 -2.93 5.51
CA PHE A 126 -4.74 -1.53 5.22
C PHE A 126 -3.34 -1.41 4.61
N ILE A 127 -3.24 -0.64 3.53
CA ILE A 127 -2.00 -0.35 2.81
C ILE A 127 -1.86 1.17 2.73
N TYR A 128 -0.81 1.70 3.36
CA TYR A 128 -0.44 3.10 3.23
C TYR A 128 0.35 3.30 1.93
N ALA A 129 -0.26 3.92 0.92
CA ALA A 129 0.37 4.20 -0.36
C ALA A 129 -0.28 5.41 -1.05
N ASP A 130 0.51 6.14 -1.85
CA ASP A 130 0.00 7.15 -2.76
C ASP A 130 -0.25 6.53 -4.14
N LEU A 131 -1.41 6.82 -4.74
CA LEU A 131 -1.74 6.33 -6.09
C LEU A 131 -0.95 7.05 -7.19
N GLY A 132 -0.26 8.15 -6.88
CA GLY A 132 0.71 8.78 -7.77
C GLY A 132 2.03 8.02 -7.88
N ASP A 133 2.34 7.09 -6.96
CA ASP A 133 3.49 6.19 -7.08
C ASP A 133 3.09 4.91 -7.80
N ALA A 134 3.26 4.90 -9.13
CA ALA A 134 2.99 3.75 -9.98
C ALA A 134 3.74 2.47 -9.56
N LYS A 135 4.90 2.58 -8.88
CA LYS A 135 5.61 1.39 -8.36
C LYS A 135 4.91 0.84 -7.12
N ALA A 136 4.48 1.71 -6.20
CA ALA A 136 3.69 1.31 -5.04
C ALA A 136 2.35 0.69 -5.45
N VAL A 137 1.65 1.28 -6.43
CA VAL A 137 0.41 0.74 -6.99
C VAL A 137 0.65 -0.63 -7.60
N ASN A 138 1.59 -0.76 -8.55
CA ASN A 138 1.90 -2.05 -9.15
C ASN A 138 2.30 -3.10 -8.11
N LYS A 139 3.06 -2.72 -7.08
CA LYS A 139 3.47 -3.61 -5.99
C LYS A 139 2.25 -4.20 -5.27
N PHE A 140 1.31 -3.38 -4.79
CA PHE A 140 0.17 -3.92 -4.06
C PHE A 140 -0.80 -4.71 -4.97
N PHE A 141 -0.91 -4.38 -6.26
CA PHE A 141 -1.64 -5.23 -7.21
C PHE A 141 -0.94 -6.59 -7.46
N SER A 142 0.40 -6.63 -7.44
CA SER A 142 1.15 -7.90 -7.58
C SER A 142 1.17 -8.77 -6.31
N GLU A 143 0.93 -8.18 -5.14
CA GLU A 143 0.92 -8.86 -3.84
C GLU A 143 -0.49 -9.32 -3.41
N ASN A 144 -1.54 -8.92 -4.14
CA ASN A 144 -2.93 -9.15 -3.75
C ASN A 144 -3.79 -9.56 -4.96
N ALA A 145 -4.58 -10.62 -4.79
CA ALA A 145 -5.57 -11.08 -5.76
C ALA A 145 -6.88 -10.31 -5.57
N PHE A 146 -7.11 -9.26 -6.37
CA PHE A 146 -8.34 -8.46 -6.32
C PHE A 146 -9.33 -8.92 -7.40
N ASP A 147 -10.61 -9.00 -7.06
CA ASP A 147 -11.69 -9.26 -8.02
C ASP A 147 -12.34 -7.96 -8.52
N ALA A 148 -12.30 -6.90 -7.70
CA ALA A 148 -12.90 -5.60 -8.02
C ALA A 148 -12.19 -4.42 -7.36
N VAL A 149 -12.31 -3.23 -7.96
CA VAL A 149 -11.81 -1.96 -7.42
C VAL A 149 -12.95 -0.97 -7.20
N MET A 150 -13.04 -0.41 -6.00
CA MET A 150 -13.81 0.80 -5.70
C MET A 150 -12.87 1.99 -5.53
N HIS A 151 -12.91 2.92 -6.49
CA HIS A 151 -11.99 4.05 -6.56
C HIS A 151 -12.62 5.34 -6.00
N PHE A 152 -12.42 5.59 -4.70
CA PHE A 152 -12.86 6.82 -4.00
C PHE A 152 -11.73 7.82 -3.75
N ALA A 153 -10.46 7.45 -3.91
CA ALA A 153 -9.31 8.33 -3.67
C ALA A 153 -9.31 9.53 -4.64
N ALA A 154 -9.67 10.71 -4.14
CA ALA A 154 -9.61 11.98 -4.86
C ALA A 154 -9.69 13.17 -3.87
N VAL A 155 -8.99 14.26 -4.18
CA VAL A 155 -9.33 15.59 -3.65
C VAL A 155 -10.65 16.08 -4.22
N ALA A 156 -11.47 16.77 -3.42
CA ALA A 156 -12.87 17.04 -3.74
C ALA A 156 -13.35 18.49 -3.47
N TYR A 157 -12.44 19.42 -3.17
CA TYR A 157 -12.81 20.77 -2.77
C TYR A 157 -12.69 21.77 -3.94
N VAL A 158 -13.83 22.13 -4.54
CA VAL A 158 -13.91 23.00 -5.73
C VAL A 158 -13.10 24.29 -5.58
N GLY A 159 -13.16 24.95 -4.42
CA GLY A 159 -12.43 26.20 -4.16
C GLY A 159 -10.91 26.06 -4.21
N GLU A 160 -10.36 24.94 -3.70
CA GLU A 160 -8.93 24.63 -3.81
C GLU A 160 -8.55 24.29 -5.26
N SER A 161 -9.44 23.61 -6.00
CA SER A 161 -9.18 23.24 -7.40
C SER A 161 -8.96 24.42 -8.34
N THR A 162 -9.58 25.57 -8.05
CA THR A 162 -9.39 26.81 -8.82
C THR A 162 -8.06 27.50 -8.47
N LEU A 163 -7.56 27.32 -7.25
CA LEU A 163 -6.28 27.89 -6.78
C LEU A 163 -5.08 27.02 -7.19
N ASP A 164 -5.25 25.69 -7.18
CA ASP A 164 -4.23 24.70 -7.56
C ASP A 164 -4.84 23.63 -8.49
N PRO A 165 -5.04 23.95 -9.78
CA PRO A 165 -5.65 23.03 -10.73
C PRO A 165 -4.76 21.83 -11.06
N LEU A 166 -3.42 22.01 -11.07
CA LEU A 166 -2.48 20.96 -11.45
C LEU A 166 -2.50 19.80 -10.44
N LYS A 167 -2.58 20.11 -9.14
CA LYS A 167 -2.81 19.11 -8.08
C LYS A 167 -4.07 18.29 -8.30
N TYR A 168 -5.16 18.91 -8.78
CA TYR A 168 -6.43 18.23 -9.04
C TYR A 168 -6.34 17.31 -10.26
N TYR A 169 -5.73 17.74 -11.37
CA TYR A 169 -5.51 16.86 -12.54
C TYR A 169 -4.55 15.71 -12.21
N HIS A 170 -3.49 15.94 -11.43
CA HIS A 170 -2.60 14.86 -11.00
C HIS A 170 -3.34 13.87 -10.08
N ASN A 171 -3.90 14.35 -8.98
CA ASN A 171 -4.49 13.47 -7.95
C ASN A 171 -5.75 12.74 -8.40
N ILE A 172 -6.48 13.26 -9.40
CA ILE A 172 -7.69 12.64 -9.94
C ILE A 172 -7.36 11.91 -11.23
N THR A 173 -7.03 12.63 -12.31
CA THR A 173 -6.88 12.06 -13.65
C THR A 173 -5.65 11.16 -13.75
N SER A 174 -4.47 11.66 -13.38
CA SER A 174 -3.22 10.88 -13.51
C SER A 174 -3.22 9.66 -12.58
N ASN A 175 -3.68 9.81 -11.34
CA ASN A 175 -3.78 8.70 -10.40
C ASN A 175 -4.84 7.66 -10.85
N THR A 176 -5.96 8.07 -11.45
CA THR A 176 -6.95 7.12 -12.03
C THR A 176 -6.31 6.30 -13.15
N LEU A 177 -5.51 6.92 -14.03
CA LEU A 177 -4.79 6.21 -15.09
C LEU A 177 -3.82 5.16 -14.52
N VAL A 178 -3.03 5.49 -13.49
CA VAL A 178 -2.11 4.55 -12.83
C VAL A 178 -2.84 3.35 -12.22
N VAL A 179 -4.03 3.56 -11.66
CA VAL A 179 -4.89 2.45 -11.18
C VAL A 179 -5.37 1.60 -12.35
N LEU A 180 -5.89 2.19 -13.42
CA LEU A 180 -6.36 1.45 -14.61
C LEU A 180 -5.25 0.62 -15.27
N GLU A 181 -4.05 1.18 -15.45
CA GLU A 181 -2.89 0.44 -15.97
C GLU A 181 -2.53 -0.77 -15.09
N SER A 182 -2.69 -0.63 -13.78
CA SER A 182 -2.39 -1.70 -12.83
C SER A 182 -3.50 -2.76 -12.79
N MET A 183 -4.76 -2.36 -12.92
CA MET A 183 -5.90 -3.27 -13.11
C MET A 183 -5.71 -4.11 -14.39
N ALA A 184 -5.43 -3.45 -15.51
CA ALA A 184 -5.20 -4.08 -16.81
C ALA A 184 -4.04 -5.09 -16.78
N ARG A 185 -2.95 -4.77 -16.07
CA ARG A 185 -1.77 -5.63 -15.94
C ARG A 185 -2.01 -6.89 -15.09
N HIS A 186 -2.98 -6.86 -14.19
CA HIS A 186 -3.25 -7.94 -13.23
C HIS A 186 -4.61 -8.63 -13.45
N GLY A 187 -5.34 -8.29 -14.52
CA GLY A 187 -6.62 -8.92 -14.88
C GLY A 187 -7.78 -8.56 -13.94
N VAL A 188 -7.81 -7.34 -13.41
CA VAL A 188 -8.88 -6.89 -12.50
C VAL A 188 -9.95 -6.13 -13.29
N ASP A 189 -10.94 -6.86 -13.79
CA ASP A 189 -11.89 -6.38 -14.80
C ASP A 189 -13.20 -5.80 -14.23
N THR A 190 -13.24 -5.40 -12.94
CA THR A 190 -14.41 -4.72 -12.34
C THR A 190 -14.01 -3.41 -11.67
N LEU A 191 -14.55 -2.29 -12.14
CA LEU A 191 -14.32 -0.94 -11.60
C LEU A 191 -15.61 -0.25 -11.18
N ILE A 192 -15.61 0.27 -9.96
CA ILE A 192 -16.63 1.20 -9.43
C ILE A 192 -15.94 2.55 -9.17
N TYR A 193 -16.24 3.55 -9.99
CA TYR A 193 -15.60 4.86 -9.94
C TYR A 193 -16.48 5.91 -9.24
N SER A 194 -15.92 6.60 -8.25
CA SER A 194 -16.58 7.71 -7.58
C SER A 194 -16.39 9.01 -8.36
N SER A 195 -17.40 9.41 -9.14
CA SER A 195 -17.48 10.72 -9.79
C SER A 195 -18.38 11.69 -9.02
N THR A 196 -18.84 12.76 -9.68
CA THR A 196 -19.52 13.91 -9.08
C THR A 196 -20.48 14.57 -10.08
N CYS A 197 -21.58 15.14 -9.57
CA CYS A 197 -22.44 16.03 -10.35
C CYS A 197 -21.75 17.33 -10.79
N ALA A 198 -20.59 17.70 -10.23
CA ALA A 198 -19.81 18.83 -10.72
C ALA A 198 -19.28 18.63 -12.17
N THR A 199 -19.41 17.42 -12.73
CA THR A 199 -19.17 17.15 -14.15
C THR A 199 -20.24 17.76 -15.08
N TYR A 200 -21.45 18.04 -14.58
CA TYR A 200 -22.53 18.67 -15.36
C TYR A 200 -22.37 20.20 -15.49
N GLY A 201 -21.70 20.85 -14.55
CA GLY A 201 -21.57 22.31 -14.53
C GLY A 201 -22.87 23.00 -14.12
N GLU A 202 -23.36 23.89 -14.98
CA GLU A 202 -24.61 24.64 -14.81
C GLU A 202 -25.68 24.08 -15.77
N PRO A 203 -26.53 23.13 -15.33
CA PRO A 203 -27.51 22.49 -16.20
C PRO A 203 -28.70 23.41 -16.50
N GLU A 204 -29.17 23.40 -17.75
CA GLU A 204 -30.32 24.22 -18.18
C GLU A 204 -31.66 23.75 -17.59
N LYS A 205 -31.76 22.50 -17.13
CA LYS A 205 -33.01 21.86 -16.68
C LYS A 205 -32.78 21.05 -15.42
N MET A 206 -33.82 20.98 -14.59
CA MET A 206 -33.88 20.20 -13.36
C MET A 206 -35.13 19.29 -13.38
N PRO A 207 -35.08 18.08 -12.78
CA PRO A 207 -33.91 17.46 -12.16
C PRO A 207 -32.83 17.06 -13.19
N ILE A 208 -31.57 17.00 -12.74
CA ILE A 208 -30.46 16.47 -13.55
C ILE A 208 -30.65 14.96 -13.71
N THR A 209 -30.55 14.48 -14.95
CA THR A 209 -30.47 13.05 -15.29
C THR A 209 -29.09 12.71 -15.85
N GLU A 210 -28.75 11.43 -15.97
CA GLU A 210 -27.49 10.95 -16.53
C GLU A 210 -27.29 11.29 -18.02
N GLU A 211 -28.37 11.61 -18.72
CA GLU A 211 -28.41 12.14 -20.10
C GLU A 211 -28.06 13.63 -20.19
N THR A 212 -27.98 14.33 -19.05
CA THR A 212 -27.66 15.77 -19.03
C THR A 212 -26.23 15.99 -19.54
N PRO A 213 -26.00 16.93 -20.49
CA PRO A 213 -24.66 17.21 -21.00
C PRO A 213 -23.65 17.56 -19.90
N GLN A 214 -22.47 16.95 -19.96
CA GLN A 214 -21.39 17.23 -19.01
C GLN A 214 -20.56 18.45 -19.45
N ALA A 215 -20.84 19.63 -18.88
CA ALA A 215 -20.16 20.89 -19.16
C ALA A 215 -19.42 21.46 -17.91
N PRO A 216 -18.36 20.81 -17.41
CA PRO A 216 -17.75 21.16 -16.13
C PRO A 216 -17.07 22.55 -16.14
N ILE A 217 -17.53 23.44 -15.26
CA ILE A 217 -17.06 24.84 -15.17
C ILE A 217 -15.74 25.02 -14.38
N ASN A 218 -15.36 24.07 -13.53
CA ASN A 218 -14.22 24.19 -12.61
C ASN A 218 -13.20 23.04 -12.78
N PRO A 219 -11.93 23.20 -12.33
CA PRO A 219 -10.89 22.18 -12.51
C PRO A 219 -11.18 20.83 -11.87
N TYR A 220 -11.84 20.78 -10.71
CA TYR A 220 -12.29 19.53 -10.08
C TYR A 220 -13.26 18.75 -10.98
N GLY A 221 -14.32 19.41 -11.48
CA GLY A 221 -15.28 18.80 -12.40
C GLY A 221 -14.64 18.36 -13.72
N LYS A 222 -13.69 19.15 -14.25
CA LYS A 222 -12.92 18.81 -15.46
C LYS A 222 -12.04 17.58 -15.26
N ALA A 223 -11.29 17.51 -14.16
CA ALA A 223 -10.45 16.36 -13.84
C ALA A 223 -11.26 15.08 -13.61
N LYS A 224 -12.45 15.19 -12.98
CA LYS A 224 -13.39 14.08 -12.82
C LYS A 224 -14.01 13.62 -14.15
N LYS A 225 -14.44 14.54 -15.01
CA LYS A 225 -14.95 14.17 -16.35
C LYS A 225 -13.85 13.51 -17.19
N MET A 226 -12.63 14.05 -17.19
CA MET A 226 -11.50 13.46 -17.91
C MET A 226 -11.17 12.04 -17.42
N ALA A 227 -11.33 11.77 -16.13
CA ALA A 227 -11.21 10.41 -15.60
C ALA A 227 -12.37 9.50 -16.05
N GLU A 228 -13.62 9.97 -16.10
CA GLU A 228 -14.73 9.21 -16.72
C GLU A 228 -14.42 8.89 -18.20
N ASP A 229 -13.96 9.86 -18.97
CA ASP A 229 -13.64 9.70 -20.40
C ASP A 229 -12.56 8.62 -20.61
N ILE A 230 -11.47 8.66 -19.83
CA ILE A 230 -10.40 7.64 -19.87
C ILE A 230 -10.93 6.25 -19.50
N ILE A 231 -11.75 6.13 -18.45
CA ILE A 231 -12.34 4.86 -18.02
C ILE A 231 -13.21 4.27 -19.14
N LEU A 232 -14.05 5.10 -19.76
CA LEU A 232 -14.95 4.70 -20.84
C LEU A 232 -14.20 4.29 -22.11
N ASP A 233 -13.14 5.00 -22.48
CA ASP A 233 -12.32 4.65 -23.65
C ASP A 233 -11.51 3.35 -23.42
N PHE A 234 -11.05 3.11 -22.20
CA PHE A 234 -10.43 1.84 -21.83
C PHE A 234 -11.45 0.68 -21.79
N SER A 235 -12.66 0.89 -21.28
CA SER A 235 -13.71 -0.14 -21.21
C SER A 235 -14.23 -0.57 -22.58
N LYS A 236 -14.22 0.30 -23.60
CA LYS A 236 -14.64 -0.06 -24.98
C LYS A 236 -13.77 -1.15 -25.62
N ASN A 237 -12.54 -1.32 -25.16
CA ASN A 237 -11.54 -2.22 -25.75
C ASN A 237 -11.15 -3.37 -24.80
N SER A 238 -11.92 -3.59 -23.73
CA SER A 238 -11.67 -4.62 -22.72
C SER A 238 -12.99 -5.25 -22.26
N ASP A 239 -12.92 -6.40 -21.58
CA ASP A 239 -14.10 -7.03 -20.95
C ASP A 239 -14.46 -6.37 -19.60
N MET A 240 -13.90 -5.19 -19.29
CA MET A 240 -14.03 -4.52 -18.00
C MET A 240 -15.45 -4.02 -17.73
N ALA A 241 -16.07 -4.53 -16.67
CA ALA A 241 -17.33 -4.06 -16.12
C ALA A 241 -17.12 -2.74 -15.35
N VAL A 242 -17.86 -1.69 -15.73
CA VAL A 242 -17.72 -0.35 -15.16
C VAL A 242 -19.02 0.17 -14.54
N MET A 243 -18.91 0.76 -13.36
CA MET A 243 -19.96 1.56 -12.73
C MET A 243 -19.44 2.94 -12.36
N ILE A 244 -20.00 4.00 -12.96
CA ILE A 244 -19.64 5.39 -12.66
C ILE A 244 -20.73 5.98 -11.77
N LEU A 245 -20.36 6.37 -10.55
CA LEU A 245 -21.26 6.96 -9.56
C LEU A 245 -21.10 8.48 -9.56
N ARG A 246 -22.01 9.21 -10.21
CA ARG A 246 -22.00 10.69 -10.22
C ARG A 246 -22.71 11.20 -8.96
N LEU A 247 -21.95 11.35 -7.87
CA LEU A 247 -22.50 11.68 -6.56
C LEU A 247 -22.90 13.15 -6.43
N VAL A 248 -24.08 13.40 -5.83
CA VAL A 248 -24.55 14.74 -5.44
C VAL A 248 -23.85 15.15 -4.14
N VAL A 249 -23.13 16.27 -4.15
CA VAL A 249 -22.52 16.84 -2.93
C VAL A 249 -23.47 17.88 -2.32
N PHE A 250 -24.53 17.38 -1.71
CA PHE A 250 -25.27 18.07 -0.66
C PHE A 250 -25.18 17.22 0.63
N PHE A 251 -25.50 17.80 1.79
CA PHE A 251 -25.39 17.14 3.10
C PHE A 251 -26.35 15.94 3.32
N THR A 252 -27.00 15.45 2.27
CA THR A 252 -27.90 14.29 2.29
C THR A 252 -27.65 13.45 1.05
N LEU A 253 -27.39 12.15 1.23
CA LEU A 253 -26.92 11.26 0.17
C LEU A 253 -28.04 10.99 -0.87
N VAL A 254 -27.81 11.38 -2.13
CA VAL A 254 -28.53 10.85 -3.29
C VAL A 254 -27.48 10.33 -4.27
N ALA A 255 -27.49 9.01 -4.48
CA ALA A 255 -26.57 8.33 -5.39
C ALA A 255 -27.34 7.87 -6.64
N PHE A 256 -26.94 8.40 -7.79
CA PHE A 256 -27.36 7.91 -9.10
C PHE A 256 -26.37 6.83 -9.57
N VAL A 257 -26.88 5.76 -10.19
CA VAL A 257 -26.14 4.51 -10.43
C VAL A 257 -26.15 4.18 -11.93
N ILE A 258 -25.02 4.42 -12.61
CA ILE A 258 -24.81 3.97 -13.98
C ILE A 258 -24.18 2.58 -13.95
N LYS A 259 -24.93 1.53 -14.30
CA LYS A 259 -24.37 0.19 -14.54
C LYS A 259 -24.08 0.01 -16.03
N ILE A 260 -22.81 0.10 -16.43
CA ILE A 260 -22.40 -0.23 -17.79
C ILE A 260 -22.24 -1.74 -17.87
N ASN A 261 -23.14 -2.38 -18.60
CA ASN A 261 -23.20 -3.83 -18.73
C ASN A 261 -22.31 -4.25 -19.93
N PRO A 262 -21.33 -5.17 -19.78
CA PRO A 262 -20.38 -5.53 -20.86
C PRO A 262 -21.01 -6.35 -22.01
N THR A 263 -22.34 -6.33 -22.16
CA THR A 263 -23.10 -7.17 -23.08
C THR A 263 -23.93 -6.42 -24.13
N ASP A 264 -23.88 -5.09 -24.21
CA ASP A 264 -24.54 -4.36 -25.32
C ASP A 264 -23.69 -4.39 -26.62
N ARG A 265 -23.44 -5.61 -27.11
CA ARG A 265 -23.05 -5.85 -28.50
C ARG A 265 -24.29 -5.64 -29.38
N ARG A 266 -24.52 -4.40 -29.81
CA ARG A 266 -25.33 -4.13 -31.00
C ARG A 266 -24.45 -3.67 -32.15
N LEU A 267 -24.72 -4.31 -33.28
CA LEU A 267 -24.12 -4.17 -34.61
C LEU A 267 -24.11 -2.73 -35.11
#